data_AF-A0A9D9AJ26-F1
#
_entry.id   AF-A0A9D9AJ26-F1
#
_cell.length_a   1.000
_cell.length_b   1.000
_cell.length_c   1.000
_cell.angle_alpha   90.00
_cell.angle_beta   90.00
_cell.angle_gamma   90.00
#
_symmetry.space_group_name_H-M   'P 1'
#
loop_
_entity.id
_entity.type
_entity.pdbx_description
1 polymer ?
#
loop_
_entity_poly.entity_id
_entity_poly.type
_entity_poly.pdbx_seq_one_letter_code
_entity_poly.pdbx_strand_id
1 'polypeptide(L)'
;MRKVAFGAAGALAAAAALFILLQTQRSGSSGYVPLPKLPSNGTIELRVAFIENPRLTTYSAAEWQQVLDTTRDLTQEHFGLDVAFTDPVPLSLEDVFDRLDNNLSDAHKDHIAGLDPDRIDWNRMTEAILPTLPTHDEGLSAAFETVKAHTGARYSEMTSVALETRRRQLALILADLLKEKLAAYRSGDSAKAIQESERPGRPGYNEWIYWDALPSLSLPYDIYLTNQPVISAEYSHYPIHAVISGGVTAGTTSGATQGQFGTAAWVTNFFDMASDPVYAAIRGGPETARTQAIRMTALTLTHEIGHVLFHFGHPWENPSCIMTPSRFESAEGAFRRIDANACQIGSSPDMTPGAARIPAPYFKEMDR
;
A
#
# COMPACT_ATOMS: atom_id res chain seq x y z
N MET A 1 8.48 36.82 67.03
CA MET A 1 8.02 36.87 65.63
C MET A 1 9.19 36.57 64.71
N ARG A 2 9.28 35.37 64.13
CA ARG A 2 10.14 35.07 62.96
C ARG A 2 9.53 33.85 62.26
N LYS A 3 8.90 34.08 61.10
CA LYS A 3 8.43 33.02 60.20
C LYS A 3 9.55 32.74 59.20
N VAL A 4 9.85 31.45 59.02
CA VAL A 4 10.83 30.93 58.06
C VAL A 4 10.10 30.68 56.74
N ALA A 5 10.62 31.25 55.66
CA ALA A 5 10.17 31.00 54.30
C ALA A 5 11.14 30.02 53.62
N PHE A 6 10.72 28.78 53.44
CA PHE A 6 11.34 27.81 52.54
C PHE A 6 10.23 27.28 51.64
N GLY A 7 10.40 27.39 50.32
CA GLY A 7 9.49 26.76 49.36
C GLY A 7 9.22 27.62 48.13
N ALA A 8 10.16 27.65 47.19
CA ALA A 8 9.87 28.05 45.81
C ALA A 8 10.94 27.55 44.82
N ALA A 9 12.21 27.47 45.24
CA ALA A 9 13.31 27.14 44.33
C ALA A 9 13.40 25.66 43.91
N GLY A 10 12.90 24.72 44.73
CA GLY A 10 12.99 23.28 44.44
C GLY A 10 12.01 22.76 43.37
N ALA A 11 10.84 23.40 43.22
CA ALA A 11 9.80 22.92 42.31
C ALA A 11 10.06 23.29 40.84
N LEU A 12 10.74 24.41 40.58
CA LEU A 12 11.06 24.88 39.22
C LEU A 12 12.20 24.07 38.56
N ALA A 13 13.17 23.60 39.35
CA ALA A 13 14.27 22.77 38.82
C ALA A 13 13.80 21.35 38.43
N ALA A 14 12.84 20.78 39.18
CA ALA A 14 12.27 19.47 38.87
C ALA A 14 11.39 19.49 37.61
N ALA A 15 10.62 20.56 37.39
CA ALA A 15 9.80 20.72 36.19
C ALA A 15 10.66 20.91 34.91
N ALA A 16 11.75 21.68 34.99
CA ALA A 16 12.68 21.86 33.87
C ALA A 16 13.45 20.57 33.52
N ALA A 17 13.86 19.78 34.53
CA ALA A 17 14.51 18.49 34.30
C ALA A 17 13.54 17.45 33.68
N LEU A 18 12.26 17.46 34.07
CA LEU A 18 11.24 16.61 33.46
C LEU A 18 10.95 17.03 32.01
N PHE A 19 10.95 18.33 31.70
CA PHE A 19 10.79 18.85 30.33
C PHE A 19 11.99 18.53 29.44
N ILE A 20 13.21 18.61 29.98
CA ILE A 20 14.42 18.26 29.22
C ILE A 20 14.49 16.74 29.00
N LEU A 21 14.12 15.91 29.99
CA LEU A 21 14.03 14.46 29.83
C LEU A 21 12.94 14.05 28.82
N LEU A 22 11.80 14.75 28.79
CA LEU A 22 10.74 14.55 27.78
C LEU A 22 11.16 15.02 26.39
N GLN A 23 12.04 16.03 26.27
CA GLN A 23 12.56 16.46 24.96
C GLN A 23 13.74 15.61 24.47
N THR A 24 14.53 15.01 25.36
CA THR A 24 15.66 14.15 24.96
C THR A 24 15.26 12.73 24.53
N GLN A 25 13.97 12.34 24.66
CA GLN A 25 13.45 11.12 24.01
C GLN A 25 12.97 11.33 22.56
N ARG A 26 13.02 12.57 22.03
CA ARG A 26 13.11 12.77 20.57
C ARG A 26 14.54 12.55 20.11
N SER A 27 15.13 11.41 20.48
CA SER A 27 16.28 10.84 19.80
C SER A 27 15.88 10.68 18.33
N GLY A 28 16.62 11.33 17.43
CA GLY A 28 16.30 11.53 16.02
C GLY A 28 15.54 10.36 15.42
N SER A 29 14.26 10.59 15.11
CA SER A 29 13.49 9.64 14.33
C SER A 29 14.21 9.49 13.01
N SER A 30 14.78 8.31 12.74
CA SER A 30 14.89 7.87 11.35
C SER A 30 13.54 8.19 10.71
N GLY A 31 13.49 8.81 9.54
CA GLY A 31 12.23 9.16 8.84
C GLY A 31 11.36 7.94 8.46
N TYR A 32 11.56 6.81 9.14
CA TYR A 32 11.01 5.49 8.91
C TYR A 32 10.52 4.90 10.24
N VAL A 33 9.47 4.10 10.15
CA VAL A 33 8.90 3.33 11.27
C VAL A 33 9.92 2.28 11.75
N PRO A 34 10.16 2.17 13.07
CA PRO A 34 11.02 1.11 13.61
C PRO A 34 10.39 -0.26 13.41
N LEU A 35 11.22 -1.30 13.23
CA LEU A 35 10.74 -2.69 13.16
C LEU A 35 9.93 -3.03 14.42
N PRO A 36 8.68 -3.54 14.29
CA PRO A 36 7.85 -3.86 15.45
C PRO A 36 8.45 -5.00 16.27
N LYS A 37 8.19 -4.95 17.58
CA LYS A 37 8.46 -6.08 18.48
C LYS A 37 7.24 -6.97 18.53
N LEU A 38 7.32 -8.11 17.87
CA LEU A 38 6.24 -9.09 17.90
C LEU A 38 6.21 -9.80 19.27
N PRO A 39 5.02 -10.20 19.76
CA PRO A 39 4.89 -11.07 20.93
C PRO A 39 5.76 -12.32 20.75
N SER A 40 6.52 -12.70 21.77
CA SER A 40 7.42 -13.85 21.70
C SER A 40 6.69 -15.19 21.67
N ASN A 41 5.43 -15.23 22.11
CA ASN A 41 4.55 -16.40 22.12
C ASN A 41 3.09 -15.95 21.97
N GLY A 42 2.28 -16.79 21.32
CA GLY A 42 0.83 -16.63 21.23
C GLY A 42 0.37 -15.98 19.92
N THR A 43 -0.96 -15.90 19.79
CA THR A 43 -1.63 -15.34 18.63
C THR A 43 -1.51 -13.81 18.61
N ILE A 44 -1.12 -13.27 17.46
CA ILE A 44 -1.09 -11.82 17.22
C ILE A 44 -2.50 -11.37 16.84
N GLU A 45 -3.12 -10.53 17.66
CA GLU A 45 -4.40 -9.92 17.33
C GLU A 45 -4.19 -8.68 16.45
N LEU A 46 -4.89 -8.62 15.32
CA LEU A 46 -4.92 -7.50 14.37
C LEU A 46 -6.30 -6.86 14.43
N ARG A 47 -6.34 -5.55 14.70
CA ARG A 47 -7.59 -4.79 14.80
C ARG A 47 -8.05 -4.36 13.42
N VAL A 48 -9.28 -4.70 13.07
CA VAL A 48 -9.82 -4.53 11.72
C VAL A 48 -10.91 -3.46 11.69
N ALA A 49 -10.82 -2.56 10.72
CA ALA A 49 -11.90 -1.67 10.32
C ALA A 49 -12.36 -1.98 8.89
N PHE A 50 -13.62 -1.66 8.59
CA PHE A 50 -14.18 -1.73 7.25
C PHE A 50 -14.69 -0.36 6.81
N ILE A 51 -14.11 0.20 5.76
CA ILE A 51 -14.52 1.46 5.15
C ILE A 51 -15.35 1.13 3.91
N GLU A 52 -16.66 1.25 4.01
CA GLU A 52 -17.57 0.87 2.92
C GLU A 52 -17.94 2.07 2.05
N ASN A 53 -17.83 1.90 0.73
CA ASN A 53 -18.60 2.70 -0.22
C ASN A 53 -19.95 2.00 -0.48
N PRO A 54 -21.07 2.55 0.01
CA PRO A 54 -22.38 1.91 -0.10
C PRO A 54 -22.94 1.88 -1.53
N ARG A 55 -22.26 2.53 -2.49
CA ARG A 55 -22.66 2.56 -3.91
C ARG A 55 -22.05 1.42 -4.72
N LEU A 56 -21.12 0.67 -4.14
CA LEU A 56 -20.36 -0.36 -4.83
C LEU A 56 -20.70 -1.74 -4.27
N THR A 57 -20.52 -2.76 -5.11
CA THR A 57 -20.61 -4.15 -4.67
C THR A 57 -19.59 -4.39 -3.55
N THR A 58 -19.98 -5.18 -2.56
CA THR A 58 -19.12 -5.57 -1.44
C THR A 58 -19.23 -7.08 -1.17
N TYR A 59 -18.32 -7.61 -0.36
CA TYR A 59 -18.47 -8.93 0.23
C TYR A 59 -19.51 -8.86 1.36
N SER A 60 -20.30 -9.92 1.49
CA SER A 60 -21.11 -10.12 2.69
C SER A 60 -20.22 -10.36 3.90
N ALA A 61 -20.76 -10.22 5.12
CA ALA A 61 -20.01 -10.49 6.35
C ALA A 61 -19.38 -11.90 6.37
N ALA A 62 -20.09 -12.92 5.85
CA ALA A 62 -19.57 -14.28 5.76
C ALA A 62 -18.42 -14.44 4.75
N GLU A 63 -18.38 -13.60 3.72
CA GLU A 63 -17.32 -13.60 2.73
C GLU A 63 -16.09 -12.83 3.22
N TRP A 64 -16.29 -11.71 3.92
CA TRP A 64 -15.20 -11.04 4.64
C TRP A 64 -14.60 -11.97 5.70
N GLN A 65 -15.42 -12.73 6.43
CA GLN A 65 -14.91 -13.73 7.36
C GLN A 65 -14.06 -14.79 6.64
N GLN A 66 -14.46 -15.26 5.45
CA GLN A 66 -13.65 -16.17 4.66
C GLN A 66 -12.32 -15.56 4.20
N VAL A 67 -12.30 -14.26 3.85
CA VAL A 67 -11.04 -13.54 3.56
C VAL A 67 -10.12 -13.58 4.78
N LEU A 68 -10.63 -13.24 5.97
CA LEU A 68 -9.85 -13.21 7.20
C LEU A 68 -9.37 -14.61 7.63
N ASP A 69 -10.21 -15.63 7.53
CA ASP A 69 -9.82 -17.01 7.85
C ASP A 69 -8.75 -17.53 6.86
N THR A 70 -8.93 -17.28 5.56
CA THR A 70 -7.92 -17.66 4.55
C THR A 70 -6.61 -16.91 4.79
N THR A 71 -6.67 -15.63 5.18
CA THR A 71 -5.48 -14.82 5.50
C THR A 71 -4.76 -15.38 6.72
N ARG A 72 -5.48 -15.85 7.74
CA ARG A 72 -4.89 -16.52 8.91
C ARG A 72 -4.12 -17.75 8.47
N ASP A 73 -4.73 -18.60 7.65
CA ASP A 73 -4.11 -19.84 7.17
C ASP A 73 -2.83 -19.53 6.37
N LEU A 74 -2.89 -18.57 5.44
CA LEU A 74 -1.74 -18.14 4.64
C LEU A 74 -0.63 -17.51 5.49
N THR A 75 -0.99 -16.72 6.50
CA THR A 75 -0.02 -16.12 7.43
C THR A 75 0.71 -17.18 8.24
N GLN A 76 -0.01 -18.20 8.72
CA GLN A 76 0.59 -19.34 9.40
C GLN A 76 1.47 -20.16 8.46
N GLU A 77 1.01 -20.41 7.22
CA GLU A 77 1.74 -21.18 6.23
C GLU A 77 3.04 -20.49 5.80
N HIS A 78 2.99 -19.21 5.45
CA HIS A 78 4.11 -18.49 4.85
C HIS A 78 5.03 -17.79 5.86
N PHE A 79 4.49 -17.37 7.01
CA PHE A 79 5.26 -16.63 8.01
C PHE A 79 5.42 -17.38 9.34
N GLY A 80 4.76 -18.53 9.51
CA GLY A 80 4.82 -19.31 10.74
C GLY A 80 4.21 -18.60 11.94
N LEU A 81 3.25 -17.69 11.72
CA LEU A 81 2.60 -16.89 12.75
C LEU A 81 1.11 -17.20 12.87
N ASP A 82 0.67 -17.39 14.10
CA ASP A 82 -0.76 -17.40 14.43
C ASP A 82 -1.27 -15.95 14.51
N VAL A 83 -2.23 -15.59 13.66
CA VAL A 83 -2.94 -14.30 13.72
C VAL A 83 -4.42 -14.48 14.03
N ALA A 84 -4.97 -13.53 14.76
CA ALA A 84 -6.41 -13.37 14.96
C ALA A 84 -6.82 -11.98 14.49
N PHE A 85 -8.05 -11.86 14.00
CA PHE A 85 -8.63 -10.59 13.59
C PHE A 85 -9.78 -10.26 14.52
N THR A 86 -9.90 -9.00 14.92
CA THR A 86 -11.13 -8.54 15.54
C THR A 86 -12.26 -8.54 14.52
N ASP A 87 -13.52 -8.55 14.99
CA ASP A 87 -14.65 -8.26 14.11
C ASP A 87 -14.44 -6.89 13.41
N PRO A 88 -14.64 -6.80 12.08
CA PRO A 88 -14.47 -5.53 11.38
C PRO A 88 -15.41 -4.45 11.92
N VAL A 89 -14.83 -3.33 12.37
CA VAL A 89 -15.62 -2.17 12.81
C VAL A 89 -15.94 -1.28 11.61
N PRO A 90 -17.22 -1.01 11.30
CA PRO A 90 -17.57 -0.15 10.17
C PRO A 90 -17.16 1.31 10.43
N LEU A 91 -16.55 1.93 9.43
CA LEU A 91 -16.20 3.34 9.38
C LEU A 91 -16.87 4.00 8.16
N SER A 92 -17.37 5.22 8.34
CA SER A 92 -17.93 6.02 7.25
C SER A 92 -16.82 6.49 6.31
N LEU A 93 -16.94 6.14 5.02
CA LEU A 93 -16.03 6.62 3.97
C LEU A 93 -15.99 8.16 3.93
N GLU A 94 -17.14 8.82 4.07
CA GLU A 94 -17.21 10.29 4.07
C GLU A 94 -16.48 10.90 5.26
N ASP A 95 -16.70 10.38 6.48
CA ASP A 95 -16.05 10.91 7.68
C ASP A 95 -14.54 10.69 7.64
N VAL A 96 -14.09 9.53 7.14
CA VAL A 96 -12.66 9.24 6.96
C VAL A 96 -12.04 10.23 5.98
N PHE A 97 -12.65 10.44 4.82
CA PHE A 97 -12.09 11.34 3.81
C PHE A 97 -12.19 12.82 4.18
N ASP A 98 -13.25 13.26 4.87
CA ASP A 98 -13.30 14.62 5.41
C ASP A 98 -12.17 14.87 6.42
N ARG A 99 -11.78 13.85 7.20
CA ARG A 99 -10.61 13.95 8.09
C ARG A 99 -9.31 13.95 7.30
N LEU A 100 -9.18 13.15 6.24
CA LEU A 100 -7.99 13.17 5.40
C LEU A 100 -7.83 14.52 4.69
N ASP A 101 -8.89 15.08 4.12
CA ASP A 101 -8.88 16.38 3.46
C ASP A 101 -8.33 17.49 4.35
N ASN A 102 -8.68 17.46 5.64
CA ASN A 102 -8.25 18.44 6.63
C ASN A 102 -6.81 18.23 7.12
N ASN A 103 -6.29 17.00 7.07
CA ASN A 103 -4.97 16.64 7.60
C ASN A 103 -3.89 16.56 6.53
N LEU A 104 -4.24 16.22 5.29
CA LEU A 104 -3.32 16.13 4.17
C LEU A 104 -2.92 17.54 3.71
N SER A 105 -1.62 17.82 3.67
CA SER A 105 -1.09 19.09 3.19
C SER A 105 -1.32 19.28 1.69
N ASP A 106 -1.33 20.53 1.21
CA ASP A 106 -1.42 20.82 -0.23
C ASP A 106 -0.23 20.22 -1.01
N ALA A 107 0.97 20.21 -0.43
CA ALA A 107 2.16 19.61 -1.06
C ALA A 107 1.98 18.11 -1.36
N HIS A 108 1.33 17.36 -0.46
CA HIS A 108 0.99 15.96 -0.69
C HIS A 108 -0.10 15.83 -1.77
N LYS A 109 -1.11 16.70 -1.77
CA LYS A 109 -2.15 16.72 -2.80
C LYS A 109 -1.59 17.07 -4.18
N ASP A 110 -0.52 17.86 -4.25
CA ASP A 110 0.19 18.21 -5.49
C ASP A 110 0.93 17.02 -6.12
N HIS A 111 1.06 15.89 -5.41
CA HIS A 111 1.52 14.64 -5.98
C HIS A 111 0.41 13.85 -6.67
N ILE A 112 -0.86 14.22 -6.52
CA ILE A 112 -1.98 13.57 -7.22
C ILE A 112 -1.97 13.99 -8.69
N ALA A 113 -1.72 13.04 -9.59
CA ALA A 113 -1.85 13.25 -11.03
C ALA A 113 -3.27 12.92 -11.52
N GLY A 114 -3.94 11.99 -10.85
CA GLY A 114 -5.32 11.61 -11.10
C GLY A 114 -5.49 10.57 -12.21
N LEU A 115 -6.72 10.45 -12.70
CA LEU A 115 -7.12 9.45 -13.70
C LEU A 115 -7.19 9.97 -15.13
N ASP A 116 -7.07 11.29 -15.33
CA ASP A 116 -7.25 11.93 -16.64
C ASP A 116 -5.88 12.04 -17.37
N PRO A 117 -5.56 11.15 -18.34
CA PRO A 117 -4.24 11.14 -18.97
C PRO A 117 -3.90 12.41 -19.77
N ASP A 118 -4.88 13.26 -20.09
CA ASP A 118 -4.63 14.55 -20.76
C ASP A 118 -4.22 15.66 -19.77
N ARG A 119 -4.40 15.43 -18.46
CA ARG A 119 -4.00 16.36 -17.39
C ARG A 119 -2.71 15.97 -16.69
N ILE A 120 -2.18 14.79 -16.97
CA ILE A 120 -0.95 14.28 -16.35
C ILE A 120 0.28 14.88 -17.07
N ASP A 121 1.21 15.41 -16.28
CA ASP A 121 2.57 15.74 -16.71
C ASP A 121 3.39 14.44 -16.82
N TRP A 122 3.47 13.91 -18.02
CA TRP A 122 4.17 12.65 -18.32
C TRP A 122 5.69 12.72 -18.11
N ASN A 123 6.29 13.91 -18.13
CA ASN A 123 7.70 14.06 -17.76
C ASN A 123 7.85 13.89 -16.26
N ARG A 124 7.01 14.56 -15.46
CA ARG A 124 7.00 14.39 -14.00
C ARG A 124 6.66 12.96 -13.60
N MET A 125 5.74 12.29 -14.30
CA MET A 125 5.42 10.88 -14.09
C MET A 125 6.63 9.97 -14.33
N THR A 126 7.38 10.21 -15.41
CA THR A 126 8.62 9.46 -15.70
C THR A 126 9.63 9.59 -14.55
N GLU A 127 9.81 10.81 -14.04
CA GLU A 127 10.70 11.08 -12.91
C GLU A 127 10.14 10.52 -11.57
N ALA A 128 8.82 10.31 -11.46
CA ALA A 128 8.21 9.65 -10.30
C ALA A 128 8.39 8.11 -10.34
N ILE A 129 8.44 7.51 -11.53
CA ILE A 129 8.66 6.07 -11.73
C ILE A 129 10.14 5.70 -11.55
N LEU A 130 11.06 6.50 -12.09
CA LEU A 130 12.49 6.20 -12.15
C LEU A 130 13.12 5.77 -10.80
N PRO A 131 12.83 6.41 -9.65
CA PRO A 131 13.38 6.02 -8.36
C PRO A 131 12.91 4.63 -7.88
N THR A 132 11.79 4.13 -8.41
CA THR A 132 11.26 2.80 -8.04
C THR A 132 11.90 1.66 -8.82
N LEU A 133 12.66 1.98 -9.86
CA LEU A 133 13.31 0.98 -10.70
C LEU A 133 14.58 0.44 -10.04
N PRO A 134 14.84 -0.88 -10.13
CA PRO A 134 16.05 -1.51 -9.62
C PRO A 134 17.33 -0.78 -10.05
N THR A 135 18.29 -0.71 -9.14
CA THR A 135 19.58 -0.03 -9.34
C THR A 135 20.72 -0.99 -9.68
N HIS A 136 20.40 -2.23 -10.04
CA HIS A 136 21.36 -3.26 -10.47
C HIS A 136 20.82 -4.02 -11.68
N ASP A 137 21.71 -4.65 -12.44
CA ASP A 137 21.42 -5.21 -13.76
C ASP A 137 20.37 -6.33 -13.74
N GLU A 138 20.54 -7.31 -12.84
CA GLU A 138 19.66 -8.49 -12.79
C GLU A 138 18.22 -8.10 -12.44
N GLY A 139 18.06 -7.18 -11.48
CA GLY A 139 16.75 -6.68 -11.07
C GLY A 139 16.10 -5.87 -12.17
N LEU A 140 16.87 -5.04 -12.88
CA LEU A 140 16.33 -4.25 -13.99
C LEU A 140 15.91 -5.14 -15.16
N SER A 141 16.69 -6.17 -15.51
CA SER A 141 16.32 -7.13 -16.55
C SER A 141 15.07 -7.93 -16.17
N ALA A 142 14.92 -8.33 -14.91
CA ALA A 142 13.70 -8.97 -14.41
C ALA A 142 12.46 -8.04 -14.49
N ALA A 143 12.64 -6.76 -14.15
CA ALA A 143 11.59 -5.75 -14.32
C ALA A 143 11.21 -5.56 -15.80
N PHE A 144 12.20 -5.50 -16.70
CA PHE A 144 11.97 -5.42 -18.15
C PHE A 144 11.16 -6.61 -18.66
N GLU A 145 11.52 -7.84 -18.33
CA GLU A 145 10.78 -9.03 -18.78
C GLU A 145 9.34 -9.03 -18.24
N THR A 146 9.13 -8.51 -17.02
CA THR A 146 7.79 -8.31 -16.47
C THR A 146 7.01 -7.31 -17.33
N VAL A 147 7.55 -6.13 -17.61
CA VAL A 147 6.88 -5.10 -18.43
C VAL A 147 6.60 -5.60 -19.85
N LYS A 148 7.56 -6.29 -20.45
CA LYS A 148 7.46 -6.87 -21.80
C LYS A 148 6.29 -7.85 -21.94
N ALA A 149 5.95 -8.59 -20.89
CA ALA A 149 4.76 -9.45 -20.89
C ALA A 149 3.45 -8.66 -21.10
N HIS A 150 3.40 -7.39 -20.70
CA HIS A 150 2.22 -6.52 -20.82
C HIS A 150 2.25 -5.61 -22.05
N THR A 151 3.43 -5.32 -22.61
CA THR A 151 3.57 -4.47 -23.80
C THR A 151 3.73 -5.29 -25.09
N GLY A 152 3.96 -6.59 -24.97
CA GLY A 152 4.42 -7.43 -26.07
C GLY A 152 5.80 -7.00 -26.58
N ALA A 153 6.11 -7.32 -27.84
CA ALA A 153 7.38 -7.00 -28.49
C ALA A 153 7.56 -5.50 -28.86
N ARG A 154 6.67 -4.60 -28.39
CA ARG A 154 6.74 -3.15 -28.66
C ARG A 154 8.03 -2.53 -28.12
N TYR A 155 8.61 -3.11 -27.08
CA TYR A 155 9.83 -2.63 -26.45
C TYR A 155 10.89 -3.74 -26.40
N SER A 156 12.09 -3.44 -26.88
CA SER A 156 13.25 -4.34 -26.82
C SER A 156 14.20 -3.88 -25.72
N GLU A 157 14.75 -4.83 -24.97
CA GLU A 157 15.78 -4.53 -23.98
C GLU A 157 17.06 -4.04 -24.68
N MET A 158 17.59 -2.91 -24.23
CA MET A 158 18.81 -2.31 -24.78
C MET A 158 20.03 -2.72 -23.96
N THR A 159 20.35 -4.02 -23.94
CA THR A 159 21.41 -4.60 -23.10
C THR A 159 22.82 -4.03 -23.32
N SER A 160 23.05 -3.33 -24.44
CA SER A 160 24.33 -2.71 -24.79
C SER A 160 24.55 -1.30 -24.24
N VAL A 161 23.58 -0.69 -23.55
CA VAL A 161 23.72 0.67 -23.00
C VAL A 161 23.88 0.67 -21.47
N ALA A 162 24.46 1.76 -20.96
CA ALA A 162 24.68 1.97 -19.53
C ALA A 162 23.40 1.79 -18.72
N LEU A 163 23.53 1.23 -17.50
CA LEU A 163 22.42 0.90 -16.62
C LEU A 163 21.45 2.08 -16.41
N GLU A 164 21.97 3.27 -16.14
CA GLU A 164 21.13 4.45 -15.89
C GLU A 164 20.30 4.85 -17.12
N THR A 165 20.87 4.71 -18.32
CA THR A 165 20.14 4.92 -19.57
C THR A 165 19.02 3.90 -19.74
N ARG A 166 19.27 2.62 -19.43
CA ARG A 166 18.23 1.58 -19.44
C ARG A 166 17.12 1.85 -18.43
N ARG A 167 17.46 2.30 -17.21
CA ARG A 167 16.47 2.68 -16.18
C ARG A 167 15.56 3.80 -16.68
N ARG A 168 16.14 4.87 -17.22
CA ARG A 168 15.37 5.99 -17.78
C ARG A 168 14.48 5.56 -18.95
N GLN A 169 14.97 4.69 -19.83
CA GLN A 169 14.17 4.14 -20.92
C GLN A 169 13.01 3.29 -20.41
N LEU A 170 13.23 2.44 -19.42
CA LEU A 170 12.16 1.67 -18.80
C LEU A 170 11.11 2.58 -18.16
N ALA A 171 11.53 3.66 -17.47
CA ALA A 171 10.61 4.62 -16.88
C ALA A 171 9.71 5.30 -17.94
N LEU A 172 10.27 5.66 -19.10
CA LEU A 172 9.50 6.20 -20.23
C LEU A 172 8.50 5.18 -20.78
N ILE A 173 8.93 3.93 -20.98
CA ILE A 173 8.08 2.83 -21.43
C ILE A 173 6.90 2.62 -20.47
N LEU A 174 7.18 2.67 -19.16
CA LEU A 174 6.19 2.53 -18.11
C LEU A 174 5.21 3.72 -18.10
N ALA A 175 5.69 4.95 -18.26
CA ALA A 175 4.82 6.12 -18.37
C ALA A 175 3.88 6.03 -19.57
N ASP A 176 4.38 5.59 -20.74
CA ASP A 176 3.56 5.37 -21.93
C ASP A 176 2.54 4.23 -21.74
N LEU A 177 2.94 3.14 -21.09
CA LEU A 177 2.03 2.04 -20.74
C LEU A 177 0.92 2.50 -19.79
N LEU A 178 1.26 3.28 -18.76
CA LEU A 178 0.28 3.85 -17.83
C LEU A 178 -0.72 4.74 -18.57
N LYS A 179 -0.23 5.58 -19.49
CA LYS A 179 -1.08 6.44 -20.32
C LYS A 179 -2.08 5.65 -21.16
N GLU A 180 -1.62 4.59 -21.83
CA GLU A 180 -2.49 3.69 -22.61
C GLU A 180 -3.58 3.07 -21.73
N LYS A 181 -3.20 2.59 -20.53
CA LYS A 181 -4.14 1.95 -19.59
C LYS A 181 -5.12 2.93 -18.98
N LEU A 182 -4.69 4.13 -18.58
CA LEU A 182 -5.59 5.16 -18.06
C LEU A 182 -6.60 5.63 -19.12
N ALA A 183 -6.17 5.71 -20.38
CA ALA A 183 -7.08 6.03 -21.47
C ALA A 183 -8.20 4.99 -21.64
N ALA A 184 -7.95 3.72 -21.31
CA ALA A 184 -8.96 2.66 -21.39
C ALA A 184 -10.13 2.87 -20.42
N TYR A 185 -9.90 3.51 -19.27
CA TYR A 185 -10.96 3.81 -18.29
C TYR A 185 -11.95 4.88 -18.73
N ARG A 186 -11.68 5.60 -19.84
CA ARG A 186 -12.55 6.70 -20.31
C ARG A 186 -13.81 6.25 -21.02
N SER A 187 -14.00 4.95 -21.21
CA SER A 187 -15.12 4.43 -21.98
C SER A 187 -15.78 3.23 -21.30
N GLY A 188 -17.04 3.00 -21.64
CA GLY A 188 -17.80 1.85 -21.15
C GLY A 188 -18.24 1.96 -19.69
N ASP A 189 -18.50 0.82 -19.08
CA ASP A 189 -19.02 0.73 -17.71
C ASP A 189 -17.94 1.08 -16.67
N SER A 190 -16.65 0.96 -17.00
CA SER A 190 -15.51 1.38 -16.19
C SER A 190 -15.53 2.87 -15.85
N ALA A 191 -15.75 3.72 -16.86
CA ALA A 191 -15.84 5.17 -16.67
C ALA A 191 -16.97 5.51 -15.69
N LYS A 192 -18.10 4.83 -15.84
CA LYS A 192 -19.27 4.98 -15.00
C LYS A 192 -18.99 4.50 -13.57
N ALA A 193 -18.39 3.32 -13.38
CA ALA A 193 -18.08 2.78 -12.05
C ALA A 193 -17.09 3.67 -11.28
N ILE A 194 -16.06 4.19 -11.95
CA ILE A 194 -15.10 5.16 -11.38
C ILE A 194 -15.80 6.47 -11.00
N GLN A 195 -16.68 6.98 -11.87
CA GLN A 195 -17.42 8.19 -11.57
C GLN A 195 -18.41 7.99 -10.40
N GLU A 196 -19.07 6.83 -10.37
CA GLU A 196 -20.02 6.45 -9.32
C GLU A 196 -19.32 6.09 -8.00
N SER A 197 -18.02 5.76 -8.02
CA SER A 197 -17.23 5.52 -6.81
C SER A 197 -16.74 6.81 -6.15
N GLU A 198 -16.66 7.92 -6.88
CA GLU A 198 -16.19 9.22 -6.35
C GLU A 198 -17.25 9.97 -5.55
N ARG A 199 -16.86 10.84 -4.63
CA ARG A 199 -17.83 11.71 -3.93
C ARG A 199 -18.36 12.77 -4.89
N PRO A 200 -19.69 12.96 -5.01
CA PRO A 200 -20.24 14.01 -5.85
C PRO A 200 -19.67 15.39 -5.50
N GLY A 201 -19.00 16.03 -6.46
CA GLY A 201 -18.43 17.37 -6.30
C GLY A 201 -17.14 17.46 -5.48
N ARG A 202 -16.56 16.33 -5.04
CA ARG A 202 -15.27 16.28 -4.34
C ARG A 202 -14.48 15.04 -4.75
N PRO A 203 -13.63 15.10 -5.78
CA PRO A 203 -12.81 13.96 -6.18
C PRO A 203 -11.76 13.65 -5.11
N GLY A 204 -11.44 12.37 -4.94
CA GLY A 204 -10.37 11.93 -4.06
C GLY A 204 -10.49 10.48 -3.60
N TYR A 205 -11.68 9.87 -3.67
CA TYR A 205 -11.89 8.52 -3.13
C TYR A 205 -11.09 7.46 -3.87
N ASN A 206 -10.76 7.69 -5.14
CA ASN A 206 -9.95 6.76 -5.92
C ASN A 206 -8.45 7.03 -5.83
N GLU A 207 -8.02 8.15 -5.25
CA GLU A 207 -6.61 8.58 -5.30
C GLU A 207 -5.81 7.90 -4.18
N TRP A 208 -4.77 7.16 -4.58
CA TRP A 208 -3.91 6.38 -3.68
C TRP A 208 -3.33 7.23 -2.54
N ILE A 209 -2.95 8.50 -2.78
CA ILE A 209 -2.37 9.37 -1.75
C ILE A 209 -3.29 9.54 -0.52
N TYR A 210 -4.61 9.58 -0.70
CA TYR A 210 -5.53 9.65 0.43
C TYR A 210 -5.50 8.35 1.25
N TRP A 211 -5.46 7.21 0.57
CA TRP A 211 -5.40 5.90 1.20
C TRP A 211 -4.04 5.63 1.88
N ASP A 212 -2.93 6.07 1.28
CA ASP A 212 -1.59 6.03 1.90
C ASP A 212 -1.52 6.89 3.17
N ALA A 213 -2.29 7.98 3.23
CA ALA A 213 -2.40 8.84 4.41
C ALA A 213 -3.36 8.32 5.49
N LEU A 214 -4.22 7.32 5.19
CA LEU A 214 -5.22 6.79 6.12
C LEU A 214 -4.67 6.42 7.51
N PRO A 215 -3.54 5.70 7.63
CA PRO A 215 -2.98 5.34 8.94
C PRO A 215 -2.49 6.55 9.78
N SER A 216 -2.39 7.73 9.16
CA SER A 216 -2.01 8.98 9.84
C SER A 216 -3.17 9.61 10.64
N LEU A 217 -4.40 9.13 10.46
CA LEU A 217 -5.59 9.67 11.15
C LEU A 217 -5.72 9.31 12.64
N SER A 218 -4.70 8.74 13.29
CA SER A 218 -4.77 8.32 14.70
C SER A 218 -5.97 7.39 14.97
N LEU A 219 -6.22 6.48 14.04
CA LEU A 219 -7.24 5.44 14.15
C LEU A 219 -6.59 4.17 14.76
N PRO A 220 -7.26 3.48 15.70
CA PRO A 220 -6.68 2.36 16.44
C PRO A 220 -6.83 1.02 15.70
N TYR A 221 -6.56 0.99 14.40
CA TYR A 221 -6.68 -0.22 13.58
C TYR A 221 -5.38 -0.51 12.85
N ASP A 222 -5.10 -1.79 12.70
CA ASP A 222 -3.89 -2.29 12.04
C ASP A 222 -4.20 -2.66 10.58
N ILE A 223 -5.46 -3.05 10.30
CA ILE A 223 -5.96 -3.42 8.97
C ILE A 223 -7.23 -2.64 8.64
N TYR A 224 -7.30 -2.07 7.43
CA TYR A 224 -8.50 -1.46 6.86
C TYR A 224 -8.95 -2.25 5.63
N LEU A 225 -10.17 -2.75 5.65
CA LEU A 225 -10.81 -3.36 4.50
C LEU A 225 -11.65 -2.30 3.79
N THR A 226 -11.74 -2.36 2.47
CA THR A 226 -12.62 -1.46 1.69
C THR A 226 -13.13 -2.15 0.43
N ASN A 227 -14.21 -1.61 -0.13
CA ASN A 227 -14.67 -1.93 -1.49
C ASN A 227 -14.52 -0.75 -2.46
N GLN A 228 -13.81 0.31 -2.04
CA GLN A 228 -13.47 1.43 -2.89
C GLN A 228 -12.40 1.04 -3.93
N PRO A 229 -12.59 1.32 -5.23
CA PRO A 229 -11.50 1.28 -6.19
C PRO A 229 -10.45 2.32 -5.84
N VAL A 230 -9.19 1.91 -5.74
CA VAL A 230 -8.06 2.84 -5.64
C VAL A 230 -7.31 2.80 -6.96
N ILE A 231 -7.58 3.78 -7.79
CA ILE A 231 -7.09 3.88 -9.17
C ILE A 231 -6.66 5.32 -9.39
N SER A 232 -5.36 5.55 -9.51
CA SER A 232 -4.81 6.87 -9.79
C SER A 232 -3.39 6.80 -10.28
N ALA A 233 -2.96 7.84 -10.97
CA ALA A 233 -1.56 8.13 -11.18
C ALA A 233 -1.05 9.11 -10.13
N GLU A 234 0.16 8.88 -9.63
CA GLU A 234 0.77 9.67 -8.55
C GLU A 234 2.18 10.09 -8.95
N TYR A 235 2.55 11.34 -8.67
CA TYR A 235 3.90 11.87 -8.86
C TYR A 235 4.84 11.57 -7.69
N SER A 236 4.53 10.57 -6.86
CA SER A 236 5.38 10.15 -5.73
C SER A 236 5.62 8.65 -5.80
N HIS A 237 6.88 8.25 -6.01
CA HIS A 237 7.38 6.88 -5.91
C HIS A 237 6.46 5.83 -6.57
N TYR A 238 6.07 6.06 -7.82
CA TYR A 238 5.01 5.30 -8.46
C TYR A 238 5.50 3.92 -8.94
N PRO A 239 5.07 2.81 -8.31
CA PRO A 239 5.73 1.52 -8.49
C PRO A 239 5.33 0.83 -9.79
N ILE A 240 6.23 -0.02 -10.30
CA ILE A 240 6.06 -0.77 -11.56
C ILE A 240 4.74 -1.56 -11.58
N HIS A 241 4.35 -2.18 -10.47
CA HIS A 241 3.11 -2.97 -10.41
C HIS A 241 1.85 -2.11 -10.53
N ALA A 242 1.84 -0.89 -10.00
CA ALA A 242 0.73 0.04 -10.20
C ALA A 242 0.63 0.45 -11.67
N VAL A 243 1.77 0.78 -12.31
CA VAL A 243 1.83 1.11 -13.75
C VAL A 243 1.26 0.00 -14.63
N ILE A 244 1.75 -1.23 -14.44
CA ILE A 244 1.32 -2.42 -15.20
C ILE A 244 -0.19 -2.64 -15.07
N SER A 245 -0.78 -2.14 -14.00
CA SER A 245 -2.20 -2.35 -13.66
C SER A 245 -3.08 -1.17 -14.02
N GLY A 246 -2.52 -0.17 -14.71
CA GLY A 246 -3.26 1.03 -15.07
C GLY A 246 -3.49 1.97 -13.91
N GLY A 247 -2.68 1.89 -12.87
CA GLY A 247 -2.79 2.69 -11.66
C GLY A 247 -3.72 2.13 -10.60
N VAL A 248 -4.14 0.89 -10.77
CA VAL A 248 -4.81 0.09 -9.76
C VAL A 248 -3.85 -0.24 -8.61
N THR A 249 -4.28 0.06 -7.39
CA THR A 249 -3.61 -0.39 -6.16
C THR A 249 -4.58 -1.20 -5.30
N ALA A 250 -4.29 -2.50 -5.13
CA ALA A 250 -5.15 -3.42 -4.38
C ALA A 250 -4.94 -3.35 -2.85
N GLY A 251 -3.79 -2.85 -2.41
CA GLY A 251 -3.46 -2.65 -1.01
C GLY A 251 -2.18 -1.84 -0.85
N THR A 252 -1.95 -1.33 0.34
CA THR A 252 -0.72 -0.62 0.71
C THR A 252 -0.55 -0.66 2.23
N THR A 253 0.71 -0.70 2.66
CA THR A 253 1.11 -0.54 4.05
C THR A 253 1.87 0.77 4.25
N SER A 254 1.45 1.56 5.23
CA SER A 254 2.02 2.88 5.52
C SER A 254 2.28 3.05 7.01
N GLY A 255 3.09 4.04 7.38
CA GLY A 255 3.32 4.37 8.79
C GLY A 255 2.04 4.81 9.47
N ALA A 256 1.72 4.20 10.62
CA ALA A 256 0.55 4.49 11.42
C ALA A 256 0.88 5.28 12.68
N THR A 257 0.02 6.24 12.99
CA THR A 257 0.13 7.08 14.19
C THR A 257 -0.40 6.38 15.43
N GLN A 258 -1.39 5.49 15.25
CA GLN A 258 -2.01 4.69 16.29
C GLN A 258 -2.20 3.22 15.84
N GLY A 259 -1.14 2.60 15.34
CA GLY A 259 -1.08 1.15 15.12
C GLY A 259 -0.35 0.45 16.26
N GLN A 260 -0.70 -0.80 16.57
CA GLN A 260 0.06 -1.60 17.54
C GLN A 260 1.51 -1.79 17.08
N PHE A 261 1.72 -1.83 15.76
CA PHE A 261 3.00 -2.11 15.11
C PHE A 261 3.67 -0.87 14.51
N GLY A 262 3.08 0.33 14.70
CA GLY A 262 3.56 1.57 14.09
C GLY A 262 3.33 1.67 12.58
N THR A 263 2.70 0.66 11.99
CA THR A 263 2.25 0.58 10.59
C THR A 263 0.78 0.15 10.58
N ALA A 264 0.11 0.40 9.46
CA ALA A 264 -1.18 -0.21 9.16
C ALA A 264 -1.32 -0.40 7.67
N ALA A 265 -2.11 -1.41 7.30
CA ALA A 265 -2.38 -1.75 5.91
C ALA A 265 -3.84 -1.51 5.55
N TRP A 266 -4.10 -1.23 4.28
CA TRP A 266 -5.43 -1.34 3.72
C TRP A 266 -5.43 -2.27 2.52
N VAL A 267 -6.57 -2.92 2.27
CA VAL A 267 -6.81 -3.71 1.06
C VAL A 267 -8.22 -3.46 0.52
N THR A 268 -8.36 -3.47 -0.80
CA THR A 268 -9.65 -3.35 -1.48
C THR A 268 -10.02 -4.64 -2.18
N ASN A 269 -11.29 -5.05 -2.09
CA ASN A 269 -11.83 -6.16 -2.86
C ASN A 269 -12.41 -5.73 -4.22
N PHE A 270 -12.37 -4.43 -4.55
CA PHE A 270 -13.00 -3.93 -5.77
C PHE A 270 -12.45 -4.61 -7.02
N PHE A 271 -11.12 -4.71 -7.13
CA PHE A 271 -10.48 -5.24 -8.33
C PHE A 271 -10.80 -6.71 -8.57
N ASP A 272 -11.00 -7.49 -7.53
CA ASP A 272 -11.30 -8.90 -7.68
C ASP A 272 -12.79 -9.15 -8.01
N MET A 273 -13.66 -8.22 -7.64
CA MET A 273 -15.11 -8.31 -7.89
C MET A 273 -15.58 -7.55 -9.13
N ALA A 274 -14.78 -6.63 -9.67
CA ALA A 274 -15.21 -5.81 -10.78
C ALA A 274 -15.36 -6.65 -12.06
N SER A 275 -16.58 -6.68 -12.58
CA SER A 275 -16.97 -7.44 -13.79
C SER A 275 -16.74 -6.68 -15.10
N ASP A 276 -16.29 -5.42 -15.04
CA ASP A 276 -16.07 -4.62 -16.24
C ASP A 276 -14.92 -5.20 -17.12
N PRO A 277 -15.11 -5.24 -18.46
CA PRO A 277 -14.13 -5.78 -19.39
C PRO A 277 -12.73 -5.13 -19.34
N VAL A 278 -12.63 -3.85 -18.97
CA VAL A 278 -11.34 -3.17 -18.80
C VAL A 278 -10.58 -3.76 -17.61
N TYR A 279 -11.24 -4.00 -16.47
CA TYR A 279 -10.58 -4.64 -15.34
C TYR A 279 -10.21 -6.10 -15.64
N ALA A 280 -11.08 -6.82 -16.36
CA ALA A 280 -10.77 -8.17 -16.84
C ALA A 280 -9.51 -8.18 -17.74
N ALA A 281 -9.44 -7.25 -18.70
CA ALA A 281 -8.28 -7.11 -19.57
C ALA A 281 -7.00 -6.76 -18.80
N ILE A 282 -7.10 -5.91 -17.78
CA ILE A 282 -5.96 -5.54 -16.92
C ILE A 282 -5.47 -6.73 -16.08
N ARG A 283 -6.39 -7.54 -15.54
CA ARG A 283 -6.09 -8.79 -14.81
C ARG A 283 -5.64 -9.94 -15.73
N GLY A 284 -5.54 -9.71 -17.04
CA GLY A 284 -5.11 -10.71 -18.01
C GLY A 284 -6.04 -11.92 -18.16
N GLY A 285 -7.34 -11.77 -17.87
CA GLY A 285 -8.27 -12.91 -17.88
C GLY A 285 -9.74 -12.52 -17.70
N PRO A 286 -10.67 -13.48 -17.82
CA PRO A 286 -12.09 -13.23 -17.66
C PRO A 286 -12.47 -12.80 -16.23
N GLU A 287 -13.76 -12.51 -16.03
CA GLU A 287 -14.33 -12.27 -14.70
C GLU A 287 -13.93 -13.37 -13.72
N THR A 288 -13.49 -12.95 -12.53
CA THR A 288 -13.01 -13.85 -11.49
C THR A 288 -14.22 -14.38 -10.73
N ALA A 289 -14.30 -15.71 -10.58
CA ALA A 289 -15.36 -16.30 -9.78
C ALA A 289 -15.28 -15.74 -8.34
N ARG A 290 -16.42 -15.51 -7.69
CA ARG A 290 -16.46 -14.86 -6.38
C ARG A 290 -15.58 -15.54 -5.32
N THR A 291 -15.47 -16.87 -5.36
CA THR A 291 -14.58 -17.64 -4.49
C THR A 291 -13.09 -17.41 -4.78
N GLN A 292 -12.73 -17.19 -6.04
CA GLN A 292 -11.37 -16.80 -6.43
C GLN A 292 -11.07 -15.37 -6.00
N ALA A 293 -12.07 -14.47 -6.06
CA ALA A 293 -11.93 -13.09 -5.62
C ALA A 293 -11.60 -12.99 -4.12
N ILE A 294 -12.34 -13.72 -3.29
CA ILE A 294 -12.08 -13.84 -1.83
C ILE A 294 -10.64 -14.28 -1.58
N ARG A 295 -10.17 -15.30 -2.30
CA ARG A 295 -8.81 -15.82 -2.17
C ARG A 295 -7.76 -14.78 -2.58
N MET A 296 -7.99 -14.01 -3.65
CA MET A 296 -7.06 -12.96 -4.07
C MET A 296 -6.98 -11.80 -3.09
N THR A 297 -8.13 -11.40 -2.53
CA THR A 297 -8.16 -10.40 -1.47
C THR A 297 -7.39 -10.90 -0.24
N ALA A 298 -7.52 -12.18 0.13
CA ALA A 298 -6.77 -12.78 1.24
C ALA A 298 -5.25 -12.87 0.98
N LEU A 299 -4.84 -13.18 -0.26
CA LEU A 299 -3.43 -13.18 -0.66
C LEU A 299 -2.84 -11.77 -0.56
N THR A 300 -3.56 -10.77 -1.07
CA THR A 300 -3.16 -9.36 -0.96
C THR A 300 -3.06 -8.94 0.50
N LEU A 301 -4.04 -9.28 1.33
CA LEU A 301 -3.99 -8.96 2.76
C LEU A 301 -2.82 -9.64 3.47
N THR A 302 -2.52 -10.89 3.13
CA THR A 302 -1.37 -11.61 3.71
C THR A 302 -0.05 -10.94 3.32
N HIS A 303 0.08 -10.50 2.06
CA HIS A 303 1.22 -9.70 1.61
C HIS A 303 1.39 -8.44 2.45
N GLU A 304 0.32 -7.66 2.64
CA GLU A 304 0.38 -6.45 3.46
C GLU A 304 0.67 -6.75 4.95
N ILE A 305 0.21 -7.88 5.49
CA ILE A 305 0.57 -8.30 6.86
C ILE A 305 2.07 -8.57 6.99
N GLY A 306 2.72 -9.08 5.95
CA GLY A 306 4.18 -9.22 5.91
C GLY A 306 4.90 -7.87 6.04
N HIS A 307 4.38 -6.83 5.38
CA HIS A 307 4.85 -5.45 5.56
C HIS A 307 4.59 -4.95 6.98
N VAL A 308 3.38 -5.14 7.51
CA VAL A 308 2.97 -4.66 8.84
C VAL A 308 3.81 -5.28 9.97
N LEU A 309 4.00 -6.60 9.95
CA LEU A 309 4.60 -7.34 11.07
C LEU A 309 6.11 -7.48 10.98
N PHE A 310 6.68 -7.47 9.77
CA PHE A 310 8.11 -7.72 9.57
C PHE A 310 8.83 -6.66 8.77
N HIS A 311 8.11 -5.75 8.11
CA HIS A 311 8.70 -4.85 7.11
C HIS A 311 9.49 -5.66 6.06
N PHE A 312 8.92 -6.74 5.55
CA PHE A 312 9.51 -7.45 4.42
C PHE A 312 9.53 -6.55 3.18
N GLY A 313 10.52 -6.70 2.31
CA GLY A 313 10.57 -6.06 1.01
C GLY A 313 9.80 -6.86 -0.05
N HIS A 314 10.10 -6.58 -1.32
CA HIS A 314 9.51 -7.26 -2.46
C HIS A 314 10.58 -8.11 -3.16
N PRO A 315 10.66 -9.43 -2.92
CA PRO A 315 11.66 -10.32 -3.52
C PRO A 315 11.32 -10.63 -4.99
N TRP A 316 11.49 -9.66 -5.89
CA TRP A 316 11.13 -9.75 -7.31
C TRP A 316 11.74 -10.95 -8.04
N GLU A 317 12.90 -11.42 -7.58
CA GLU A 317 13.62 -12.59 -8.08
C GLU A 317 13.02 -13.93 -7.65
N ASN A 318 12.16 -13.94 -6.61
CA ASN A 318 11.50 -15.14 -6.11
C ASN A 318 10.00 -15.10 -6.43
N PRO A 319 9.59 -15.57 -7.63
CA PRO A 319 8.18 -15.65 -8.00
C PRO A 319 7.32 -16.41 -6.97
N SER A 320 7.89 -17.40 -6.26
CA SER A 320 7.17 -18.23 -5.30
C SER A 320 6.92 -17.56 -3.95
N CYS A 321 7.36 -16.33 -3.75
CA CYS A 321 7.09 -15.61 -2.53
C CYS A 321 5.73 -14.92 -2.52
N ILE A 322 5.00 -15.02 -1.40
CA ILE A 322 3.77 -14.24 -1.18
C ILE A 322 4.05 -12.73 -1.10
N MET A 323 5.26 -12.35 -0.67
CA MET A 323 5.75 -10.96 -0.66
C MET A 323 6.14 -10.45 -2.05
N THR A 324 6.12 -11.27 -3.10
CA THR A 324 6.31 -10.78 -4.47
C THR A 324 5.02 -10.12 -4.92
N PRO A 325 5.03 -8.83 -5.30
CA PRO A 325 3.81 -8.13 -5.69
C PRO A 325 3.09 -8.88 -6.81
N SER A 326 1.75 -8.93 -6.71
CA SER A 326 0.91 -9.57 -7.71
C SER A 326 1.25 -9.02 -9.10
N ARG A 327 1.43 -9.93 -10.07
CA ARG A 327 1.67 -9.58 -11.47
C ARG A 327 0.36 -9.42 -12.25
N PHE A 328 -0.76 -9.24 -11.55
CA PHE A 328 -2.11 -9.07 -12.11
C PHE A 328 -2.46 -10.20 -13.08
N GLU A 329 -2.14 -11.41 -12.66
CA GLU A 329 -2.55 -12.64 -13.33
C GLU A 329 -3.83 -13.19 -12.71
N SER A 330 -4.35 -14.28 -13.28
CA SER A 330 -5.51 -14.96 -12.72
C SER A 330 -5.25 -15.44 -11.29
N ALA A 331 -6.30 -15.50 -10.48
CA ALA A 331 -6.21 -15.99 -9.10
C ALA A 331 -5.53 -17.37 -9.01
N GLU A 332 -5.86 -18.25 -9.95
CA GLU A 332 -5.25 -19.57 -10.02
C GLU A 332 -3.75 -19.52 -10.31
N GLY A 333 -3.29 -18.62 -11.19
CA GLY A 333 -1.88 -18.42 -11.47
C GLY A 333 -1.11 -17.93 -10.25
N ALA A 334 -1.69 -16.96 -9.52
CA ALA A 334 -1.11 -16.43 -8.29
C ALA A 334 -0.93 -17.52 -7.22
N PHE A 335 -2.00 -18.28 -6.93
CA PHE A 335 -1.97 -19.33 -5.91
C PHE A 335 -1.09 -20.54 -6.28
N ARG A 336 -0.99 -20.89 -7.57
CA ARG A 336 -0.14 -22.02 -8.00
C ARG A 336 1.35 -21.73 -7.87
N ARG A 337 1.73 -20.45 -7.87
CA ARG A 337 3.14 -20.04 -7.86
C ARG A 337 3.69 -19.93 -6.45
N ILE A 338 2.88 -19.46 -5.49
CA ILE A 338 3.33 -19.27 -4.11
C ILE A 338 3.65 -20.61 -3.46
N ASP A 339 4.78 -20.68 -2.77
CA ASP A 339 5.24 -21.87 -2.04
C ASP A 339 6.04 -21.40 -0.81
N ALA A 340 5.49 -21.67 0.38
CA ALA A 340 6.12 -21.29 1.64
C ALA A 340 7.50 -21.92 1.85
N ASN A 341 7.76 -23.11 1.29
CA ASN A 341 9.07 -23.74 1.40
C ASN A 341 10.11 -23.07 0.49
N ALA A 342 9.66 -22.50 -0.62
CA ALA A 342 10.51 -21.78 -1.57
C ALA A 342 10.74 -20.31 -1.16
N CYS A 343 9.93 -19.75 -0.25
CA CYS A 343 10.11 -18.41 0.30
C CYS A 343 9.90 -18.36 1.82
N GLN A 344 10.92 -18.83 2.55
CA GLN A 344 10.95 -18.75 4.01
C GLN A 344 11.42 -17.36 4.47
N ILE A 345 11.07 -16.98 5.70
CA ILE A 345 11.63 -15.78 6.33
C ILE A 345 13.17 -15.89 6.33
N GLY A 346 13.84 -14.86 5.84
CA GLY A 346 15.29 -14.78 5.69
C GLY A 346 15.84 -15.49 4.44
N SER A 347 15.00 -16.02 3.53
CA SER A 347 15.48 -16.68 2.30
C SER A 347 16.09 -15.72 1.28
N SER A 348 15.81 -14.43 1.39
CA SER A 348 16.38 -13.36 0.56
C SER A 348 16.57 -12.08 1.37
N PRO A 349 17.33 -11.09 0.86
CA PRO A 349 17.46 -9.78 1.51
C PRO A 349 16.11 -9.12 1.78
N ASP A 350 15.18 -9.19 0.83
CA ASP A 350 13.81 -8.66 0.98
C ASP A 350 12.97 -9.44 2.01
N MET A 351 13.22 -10.74 2.19
CA MET A 351 12.54 -11.54 3.22
C MET A 351 13.21 -11.44 4.61
N THR A 352 14.10 -10.48 4.82
CA THR A 352 14.70 -10.20 6.13
C THR A 352 13.85 -9.16 6.87
N PRO A 353 13.49 -9.36 8.15
CA PRO A 353 12.75 -8.35 8.89
C PRO A 353 13.46 -6.99 8.89
N GLY A 354 12.75 -5.93 8.50
CA GLY A 354 13.28 -4.57 8.39
C GLY A 354 13.84 -4.21 7.02
N ALA A 355 13.70 -5.08 6.02
CA ALA A 355 14.14 -4.83 4.65
C ALA A 355 13.40 -3.64 4.01
N ALA A 356 12.08 -3.57 4.17
CA ALA A 356 11.29 -2.43 3.74
C ALA A 356 11.49 -1.23 4.68
N ARG A 357 11.70 -0.07 4.06
CA ARG A 357 11.82 1.22 4.74
C ARG A 357 10.50 1.96 4.67
N ILE A 358 9.60 1.66 5.60
CA ILE A 358 8.27 2.27 5.66
C ILE A 358 8.40 3.69 6.23
N PRO A 359 8.05 4.75 5.49
CA PRO A 359 8.13 6.12 5.98
C PRO A 359 7.27 6.32 7.24
N ALA A 360 7.72 7.21 8.12
CA ALA A 360 6.90 7.64 9.26
C ALA A 360 5.60 8.30 8.76
N PRO A 361 4.50 8.25 9.56
CA PRO A 361 3.20 8.78 9.15
C PRO A 361 3.24 10.25 8.74
N TYR A 362 2.47 10.63 7.73
CA TYR A 362 2.42 12.01 7.23
C TYR A 362 1.72 12.93 8.23
N PHE A 363 2.37 14.04 8.57
CA PHE A 363 1.73 15.12 9.34
C PHE A 363 2.02 16.47 8.74
N LYS A 364 0.97 17.30 8.65
CA LYS A 364 1.03 18.73 8.31
C LYS A 364 1.98 19.54 9.21
N GLU A 365 2.32 19.01 10.40
CA GLU A 365 3.25 19.63 11.34
C GLU A 365 4.73 19.37 10.99
N MET A 366 5.06 18.40 10.13
CA MET A 366 6.44 18.11 9.74
C MET A 366 6.95 19.01 8.61
N ASP A 367 6.07 19.77 7.95
CA ASP A 367 6.41 20.74 6.89
C ASP A 367 6.59 22.18 7.42
N ARG A 368 6.62 22.39 8.74
CA ARG A 368 6.91 23.67 9.40
C ARG A 368 8.25 23.64 10.10
#